data_AF-A0A433NKI4-F1
#
_entry.id   AF-A0A433NKI4-F1
#
_cell.length_a   1.000
_cell.length_b   1.000
_cell.length_c   1.000
_cell.angle_alpha   90.00
_cell.angle_beta   90.00
_cell.angle_gamma   90.00
#
_symmetry.space_group_name_H-M   'P 1'
#
loop_
_entity.id
_entity.type
_entity.pdbx_description
1 polymer ?
#
loop_
_entity_poly.entity_id
_entity_poly.type
_entity_poly.pdbx_seq_one_letter_code
_entity_poly.pdbx_strand_id
1 'polypeptide(L)'
;MEINELQKHWNEFGKQDPLWSILSDPAKKGNKWELEEFFKSGEEEIEGVLKYLKQLGVSYSRKRALDFGCGVGRLTQALCRYFDECVGVDIAPSMIALANKYNRYQQKCKYYVNDSDNLRTYDDNYFDFIYSRIVLQHIMPEYSMNYLKEFVRILAPNGLLVFQIPSELAPIENLESLEDAAYRAEITLQEPLNIVKPGSTTTIKVKVKNLSNVTWKSSGESNEKHYINLGNHWLNESGEIVVNDDGREPLLKSLQPLEEVEFMLAISTPKEAGNYILELDMVHEGVAWFKDKGSKTIKIPVKVEEVNQGKDIGNIILNFYRKLTNPKQERANNQHFVPRMEMHCVPKEVVLQLINDCGGKVVDIQQDFSSGKWWISYLYAVTK
;
A
#
# COMPACT_ATOMS: atom_id res chain seq x y z
N MET A 1 9.81 -8.41 4.30
CA MET A 1 10.51 -9.00 3.13
C MET A 1 12.00 -8.64 3.15
N GLU A 2 12.87 -9.58 2.76
CA GLU A 2 14.29 -9.29 2.46
C GLU A 2 14.44 -8.21 1.38
N ILE A 3 15.58 -7.50 1.37
CA ILE A 3 15.79 -6.33 0.48
C ILE A 3 15.58 -6.66 -1.02
N ASN A 4 16.03 -7.83 -1.47
CA ASN A 4 15.87 -8.28 -2.86
C ASN A 4 14.40 -8.58 -3.22
N GLU A 5 13.64 -9.14 -2.27
CA GLU A 5 12.21 -9.37 -2.47
C GLU A 5 11.45 -8.04 -2.43
N LEU A 6 11.80 -7.14 -1.50
CA LEU A 6 11.25 -5.79 -1.47
C LEU A 6 11.45 -5.06 -2.81
N GLN A 7 12.64 -5.15 -3.40
CA GLN A 7 12.92 -4.59 -4.73
C GLN A 7 11.97 -5.16 -5.79
N LYS A 8 11.78 -6.48 -5.84
CA LYS A 8 10.89 -7.12 -6.83
C LYS A 8 9.46 -6.58 -6.72
N HIS A 9 8.96 -6.43 -5.50
CA HIS A 9 7.63 -5.92 -5.21
C HIS A 9 7.46 -4.48 -5.71
N TRP A 10 8.35 -3.57 -5.33
CA TRP A 10 8.29 -2.17 -5.75
C TRP A 10 8.57 -1.97 -7.24
N ASN A 11 9.45 -2.78 -7.82
CA ASN A 11 9.70 -2.79 -9.26
C ASN A 11 8.47 -3.25 -10.06
N GLU A 12 7.62 -4.10 -9.48
CA GLU A 12 6.37 -4.47 -10.12
C GLU A 12 5.29 -3.39 -9.94
N PHE A 13 5.18 -2.77 -8.76
CA PHE A 13 4.31 -1.61 -8.58
C PHE A 13 4.63 -0.48 -9.58
N GLY A 14 5.92 -0.21 -9.81
CA GLY A 14 6.34 0.80 -10.78
C GLY A 14 6.00 0.48 -12.24
N LYS A 15 5.69 -0.79 -12.57
CA LYS A 15 5.20 -1.18 -13.91
C LYS A 15 3.68 -1.15 -14.01
N GLN A 16 2.98 -1.44 -12.93
CA GLN A 16 1.52 -1.64 -12.93
C GLN A 16 0.75 -0.35 -12.65
N ASP A 17 1.09 0.37 -11.59
CA ASP A 17 0.40 1.60 -11.17
C ASP A 17 1.34 2.51 -10.36
N PRO A 18 2.37 3.08 -11.02
CA PRO A 18 3.50 3.72 -10.36
C PRO A 18 3.07 4.89 -9.47
N LEU A 19 2.23 5.79 -9.98
CA LEU A 19 1.84 7.01 -9.26
C LEU A 19 1.00 6.68 -8.03
N TRP A 20 0.05 5.75 -8.15
CA TRP A 20 -0.78 5.32 -7.03
C TRP A 20 0.03 4.60 -5.95
N SER A 21 1.01 3.79 -6.34
CA SER A 21 1.86 3.10 -5.36
C SER A 21 2.76 4.06 -4.54
N ILE A 22 3.02 5.27 -5.05
CA ILE A 22 3.78 6.32 -4.34
C ILE A 22 2.86 7.15 -3.45
N LEU A 23 1.67 7.50 -3.96
CA LEU A 23 0.66 8.27 -3.24
C LEU A 23 -0.69 7.57 -3.37
N SER A 24 -0.96 6.68 -2.42
CA SER A 24 -2.10 5.76 -2.47
C SER A 24 -3.40 6.43 -2.05
N ASP A 25 -4.10 6.97 -3.04
CA ASP A 25 -5.49 7.41 -2.93
C ASP A 25 -6.41 6.35 -3.57
N PRO A 26 -7.38 5.76 -2.85
CA PRO A 26 -8.32 4.79 -3.43
C PRO A 26 -9.02 5.27 -4.71
N ALA A 27 -9.36 6.56 -4.80
CA ALA A 27 -10.01 7.13 -5.99
C ALA A 27 -9.07 7.17 -7.21
N LYS A 28 -7.76 7.18 -6.98
CA LYS A 28 -6.71 7.28 -8.02
C LYS A 28 -6.15 5.92 -8.46
N LYS A 29 -6.60 4.83 -7.85
CA LYS A 29 -6.16 3.45 -8.18
C LYS A 29 -6.56 3.05 -9.61
N GLY A 30 -5.68 2.31 -10.27
CA GLY A 30 -5.82 1.88 -11.66
C GLY A 30 -5.29 2.92 -12.64
N ASN A 31 -4.15 3.55 -12.33
CA ASN A 31 -3.50 4.58 -13.15
C ASN A 31 -4.38 5.83 -13.39
N LYS A 32 -5.13 6.28 -12.38
CA LYS A 32 -6.04 7.44 -12.50
C LYS A 32 -5.44 8.75 -11.96
N TRP A 33 -4.17 8.74 -11.56
CA TRP A 33 -3.45 9.97 -11.26
C TRP A 33 -3.17 10.74 -12.55
N GLU A 34 -3.59 12.00 -12.60
CA GLU A 34 -3.11 12.94 -13.61
C GLU A 34 -1.71 13.40 -13.24
N LEU A 35 -0.80 13.40 -14.22
CA LEU A 35 0.63 13.57 -13.96
C LEU A 35 0.96 14.96 -13.35
N GLU A 36 0.37 16.02 -13.90
CA GLU A 36 0.54 17.39 -13.40
C GLU A 36 -0.01 17.53 -11.96
N GLU A 37 -1.17 16.96 -11.68
CA GLU A 37 -1.78 16.95 -10.34
C GLU A 37 -0.89 16.22 -9.34
N PHE A 38 -0.38 15.05 -9.72
CA PHE A 38 0.52 14.26 -8.90
C PHE A 38 1.79 15.03 -8.54
N PHE A 39 2.46 15.67 -9.52
CA PHE A 39 3.65 16.47 -9.23
C PHE A 39 3.34 17.73 -8.43
N LYS A 40 2.21 18.39 -8.67
CA LYS A 40 1.77 19.54 -7.89
C LYS A 40 1.60 19.19 -6.42
N SER A 41 1.07 18.01 -6.09
CA SER A 41 1.00 17.56 -4.69
C SER A 41 2.38 17.47 -4.01
N GLY A 42 3.43 17.15 -4.78
CA GLY A 42 4.81 17.17 -4.29
C GLY A 42 5.32 18.58 -3.99
N GLU A 43 4.97 19.56 -4.83
CA GLU A 43 5.30 20.96 -4.60
C GLU A 43 4.65 21.49 -3.32
N GLU A 44 3.35 21.23 -3.15
CA GLU A 44 2.57 21.63 -1.98
C GLU A 44 3.14 21.01 -0.69
N GLU A 45 3.53 19.73 -0.75
CA GLU A 45 4.13 19.04 0.38
C GLU A 45 5.49 19.62 0.79
N ILE A 46 6.42 19.76 -0.16
CA ILE A 46 7.76 20.30 0.11
C ILE A 46 7.66 21.75 0.57
N GLU A 47 6.80 22.57 -0.03
CA GLU A 47 6.57 23.95 0.42
C GLU A 47 6.07 23.98 1.88
N GLY A 48 5.10 23.11 2.22
CA GLY A 48 4.58 22.97 3.57
C GLY A 48 5.66 22.58 4.59
N VAL A 49 6.46 21.56 4.27
CA VAL A 49 7.58 21.10 5.12
C VAL A 49 8.60 22.22 5.31
N LEU A 50 9.05 22.88 4.24
CA LEU A 50 10.03 23.96 4.34
C LEU A 50 9.51 25.17 5.12
N LYS A 51 8.22 25.49 5.01
CA LYS A 51 7.56 26.54 5.80
C LYS A 51 7.53 26.19 7.28
N TYR A 52 7.16 24.95 7.61
CA TYR A 52 7.18 24.44 8.98
C TYR A 52 8.59 24.50 9.59
N LEU A 53 9.60 24.01 8.87
CA LEU A 53 10.98 24.04 9.34
C LEU A 53 11.51 25.46 9.56
N LYS A 54 11.09 26.42 8.72
CA LYS A 54 11.41 27.84 8.93
C LYS A 54 10.83 28.37 10.25
N GLN A 55 9.65 27.90 10.67
CA GLN A 55 9.02 28.30 11.94
C GLN A 55 9.76 27.75 13.16
N LEU A 56 10.43 26.60 13.03
CA LEU A 56 11.30 26.05 14.08
C LEU A 56 12.61 26.85 14.27
N GLY A 57 12.91 27.79 13.37
CA GLY A 57 14.12 28.61 13.45
C GLY A 57 15.41 27.84 13.11
N VAL A 58 15.31 26.66 12.51
CA VAL A 58 16.48 25.90 12.05
C VAL A 58 17.07 26.51 10.79
N SER A 59 18.40 26.65 10.77
CA SER A 59 19.16 27.15 9.63
C SER A 59 20.02 26.03 9.08
N TYR A 60 19.96 25.81 7.77
CA TYR A 60 20.72 24.79 7.06
C TYR A 60 21.05 25.30 5.65
N SER A 61 22.10 24.74 5.05
CA SER A 61 22.46 25.09 3.66
C SER A 61 21.49 24.47 2.67
N ARG A 62 21.30 25.12 1.51
CA ARG A 62 20.42 24.62 0.45
C ARG A 62 21.19 24.12 -0.79
N LYS A 63 22.37 23.53 -0.60
CA LYS A 63 23.17 23.05 -1.74
C LYS A 63 22.67 21.68 -2.21
N ARG A 64 22.70 20.66 -1.36
CA ARG A 64 22.40 19.27 -1.74
C ARG A 64 21.26 18.68 -0.94
N ALA A 65 20.21 18.23 -1.64
CA ALA A 65 19.08 17.53 -1.05
C ALA A 65 19.00 16.07 -1.51
N LEU A 66 18.69 15.16 -0.59
CA LEU A 66 18.35 13.76 -0.86
C LEU A 66 16.86 13.51 -0.62
N ASP A 67 16.21 12.85 -1.57
CA ASP A 67 14.87 12.27 -1.46
C ASP A 67 15.00 10.74 -1.45
N PHE A 68 14.82 10.11 -0.29
CA PHE A 68 14.98 8.67 -0.11
C PHE A 68 13.64 7.94 -0.25
N GLY A 69 13.57 7.02 -1.21
CA GLY A 69 12.35 6.39 -1.70
C GLY A 69 11.59 7.32 -2.66
N CYS A 70 12.29 7.88 -3.64
CA CYS A 70 11.78 8.98 -4.45
C CYS A 70 10.64 8.60 -5.41
N GLY A 71 10.40 7.30 -5.64
CA GLY A 71 9.49 6.81 -6.65
C GLY A 71 9.82 7.40 -8.02
N VAL A 72 8.82 7.99 -8.68
CA VAL A 72 8.99 8.68 -9.97
C VAL A 72 9.46 10.13 -9.84
N GLY A 73 9.96 10.54 -8.67
CA GLY A 73 10.56 11.84 -8.43
C GLY A 73 9.59 12.96 -8.05
N ARG A 74 8.43 12.62 -7.46
CA ARG A 74 7.39 13.58 -7.06
C ARG A 74 7.95 14.70 -6.18
N LEU A 75 8.67 14.31 -5.13
CA LEU A 75 9.23 15.21 -4.13
C LEU A 75 10.61 15.71 -4.54
N THR A 76 11.42 14.87 -5.17
CA THR A 76 12.75 15.28 -5.67
C THR A 76 12.68 16.49 -6.61
N GLN A 77 11.73 16.50 -7.55
CA GLN A 77 11.55 17.64 -8.47
C GLN A 77 11.07 18.89 -7.73
N ALA A 78 10.20 18.75 -6.73
CA ALA A 78 9.76 19.87 -5.90
C ALA A 78 10.93 20.47 -5.09
N LEU A 79 11.83 19.64 -4.57
CA LEU A 79 13.06 20.09 -3.90
C LEU A 79 13.94 20.92 -4.83
N CYS A 80 13.97 20.66 -6.15
CA CYS A 80 14.78 21.43 -7.11
C CYS A 80 14.38 22.91 -7.20
N ARG A 81 13.22 23.32 -6.66
CA ARG A 81 12.85 24.74 -6.57
C ARG A 81 13.63 25.48 -5.48
N TYR A 82 14.20 24.74 -4.52
CA TYR A 82 14.79 25.30 -3.30
C TYR A 82 16.25 24.94 -3.07
N PHE A 83 16.75 23.88 -3.72
CA PHE A 83 18.13 23.40 -3.55
C PHE A 83 18.92 23.49 -4.86
N ASP A 84 20.25 23.55 -4.80
CA ASP A 84 21.12 23.65 -5.98
C ASP A 84 21.26 22.32 -6.73
N GLU A 85 21.32 21.19 -6.00
CA GLU A 85 21.35 19.83 -6.52
C GLU A 85 20.41 18.94 -5.70
N CYS A 86 19.58 18.16 -6.40
CA CYS A 86 18.69 17.18 -5.77
C CYS A 86 19.00 15.78 -6.29
N VAL A 87 19.04 14.84 -5.37
CA VAL A 87 19.23 13.42 -5.67
C VAL A 87 18.03 12.66 -5.16
N GLY A 88 17.40 11.86 -6.02
CA GLY A 88 16.39 10.89 -5.65
C GLY A 88 16.97 9.49 -5.69
N VAL A 89 16.73 8.68 -4.66
CA VAL A 89 17.07 7.26 -4.67
C VAL A 89 15.82 6.42 -4.43
N ASP A 90 15.69 5.32 -5.15
CA ASP A 90 14.60 4.37 -4.99
C ASP A 90 15.12 2.94 -5.21
N ILE A 91 14.52 1.97 -4.54
CA ILE A 91 14.90 0.58 -4.67
C ILE A 91 14.51 0.00 -6.04
N ALA A 92 13.46 0.54 -6.68
CA ALA A 92 12.87 0.01 -7.88
C ALA A 92 13.43 0.62 -9.18
N PRO A 93 14.10 -0.17 -10.04
CA PRO A 93 14.56 0.29 -11.35
C PRO A 93 13.46 0.88 -12.24
N SER A 94 12.25 0.30 -12.20
CA SER A 94 11.09 0.82 -12.95
C SER A 94 10.70 2.24 -12.52
N MET A 95 10.79 2.55 -11.23
CA MET A 95 10.49 3.89 -10.70
C MET A 95 11.55 4.89 -11.16
N ILE A 96 12.82 4.52 -11.07
CA ILE A 96 13.94 5.36 -11.51
C ILE A 96 13.88 5.61 -13.03
N ALA A 97 13.46 4.65 -13.83
CA ALA A 97 13.26 4.85 -15.27
C ALA A 97 12.19 5.92 -15.55
N LEU A 98 11.07 5.88 -14.82
CA LEU A 98 10.01 6.89 -14.91
C LEU A 98 10.45 8.25 -14.34
N ALA A 99 11.20 8.26 -13.24
CA ALA A 99 11.76 9.48 -12.65
C ALA A 99 12.65 10.23 -13.64
N ASN A 100 13.55 9.50 -14.33
CA ASN A 100 14.37 10.06 -15.38
C ASN A 100 13.54 10.55 -16.58
N LYS A 101 12.48 9.81 -16.96
CA LYS A 101 11.57 10.23 -18.04
C LYS A 101 10.82 11.51 -17.71
N TYR A 102 10.38 11.69 -16.46
CA TYR A 102 9.59 12.85 -16.01
C TYR A 102 10.44 14.03 -15.52
N ASN A 103 11.76 13.89 -15.50
CA ASN A 103 12.67 14.90 -14.94
C ASN A 103 12.63 16.22 -15.73
N ARG A 104 12.10 17.28 -15.12
CA ARG A 104 12.04 18.63 -15.69
C ARG A 104 13.27 19.49 -15.42
N TYR A 105 14.18 19.03 -14.57
CA TYR A 105 15.30 19.81 -14.04
C TYR A 105 16.67 19.36 -14.58
N GLN A 106 16.69 18.38 -15.49
CA GLN A 106 17.90 17.91 -16.17
C GLN A 106 19.02 17.58 -15.16
N GLN A 107 20.22 18.13 -15.34
CA GLN A 107 21.41 17.83 -14.52
C GLN A 107 21.28 18.26 -13.05
N LYS A 108 20.30 19.13 -12.73
CA LYS A 108 20.02 19.56 -11.36
C LYS A 108 19.33 18.47 -10.53
N CYS A 109 18.62 17.54 -11.18
CA CYS A 109 17.90 16.46 -10.52
C CYS A 109 18.41 15.11 -11.02
N LYS A 110 18.98 14.29 -10.15
CA LYS A 110 19.58 13.01 -10.52
C LYS A 110 18.90 11.87 -9.77
N TYR A 111 18.73 10.73 -10.44
CA TYR A 111 18.03 9.58 -9.89
C TYR A 111 18.91 8.34 -9.96
N TYR A 112 18.96 7.57 -8.87
CA TYR A 112 19.75 6.35 -8.78
C TYR A 112 18.95 5.21 -8.15
N VAL A 113 19.19 3.99 -8.65
CA VAL A 113 18.71 2.79 -7.97
C VAL A 113 19.57 2.57 -6.74
N ASN A 114 18.93 2.39 -5.57
CA ASN A 114 19.59 1.87 -4.37
C ASN A 114 19.02 0.49 -4.03
N ASP A 115 19.71 -0.56 -4.46
CA ASP A 115 19.34 -1.96 -4.27
C ASP A 115 20.02 -2.61 -3.04
N SER A 116 20.66 -1.79 -2.22
CA SER A 116 21.38 -2.20 -1.01
C SER A 116 20.74 -1.61 0.23
N ASP A 117 20.96 -2.22 1.39
CA ASP A 117 20.45 -1.78 2.70
C ASP A 117 21.20 -0.59 3.34
N ASN A 118 21.98 0.14 2.55
CA ASN A 118 22.84 1.23 3.02
C ASN A 118 22.98 2.33 1.95
N LEU A 119 23.71 3.40 2.28
CA LEU A 119 23.95 4.56 1.42
C LEU A 119 25.46 4.86 1.29
N ARG A 120 26.29 3.80 1.28
CA ARG A 120 27.77 3.91 1.23
C ARG A 120 28.31 4.56 -0.04
N THR A 121 27.49 4.71 -1.07
CA THR A 121 27.82 5.49 -2.28
C THR A 121 28.06 6.97 -1.95
N TYR A 122 27.55 7.46 -0.81
CA TYR A 122 27.77 8.82 -0.34
C TYR A 122 28.72 8.86 0.85
N ASP A 123 29.65 9.81 0.79
CA ASP A 123 30.57 10.12 1.87
C ASP A 123 29.82 10.62 3.11
N ASP A 124 30.51 10.62 4.25
CA ASP A 124 30.02 11.26 5.46
C ASP A 124 29.79 12.76 5.21
N ASN A 125 28.79 13.34 5.88
CA ASN A 125 28.53 14.79 5.83
C ASN A 125 28.24 15.36 4.42
N TYR A 126 27.60 14.58 3.56
CA TYR A 126 27.37 14.92 2.16
C TYR A 126 26.12 15.79 1.93
N PHE A 127 24.96 15.45 2.48
CA PHE A 127 23.70 16.15 2.19
C PHE A 127 23.39 17.23 3.22
N ASP A 128 22.95 18.40 2.77
CA ASP A 128 22.48 19.47 3.67
C ASP A 128 21.03 19.26 4.09
N PHE A 129 20.25 18.56 3.26
CA PHE A 129 18.87 18.21 3.53
C PHE A 129 18.57 16.78 3.08
N ILE A 130 17.89 16.00 3.93
CA ILE A 130 17.43 14.64 3.61
C ILE A 130 15.95 14.55 3.93
N TYR A 131 15.15 14.04 2.99
CA TYR A 131 13.72 13.82 3.15
C TYR A 131 13.35 12.37 2.84
N SER A 132 12.49 11.78 3.67
CA SER A 132 11.88 10.47 3.39
C SER A 132 10.50 10.33 4.03
N ARG A 133 9.47 10.04 3.25
CA ARG A 133 8.09 9.93 3.76
C ARG A 133 7.28 8.91 2.98
N ILE A 134 6.48 8.10 3.68
CA ILE A 134 5.72 6.96 3.10
C ILE A 134 6.68 5.91 2.51
N VAL A 135 7.85 5.73 3.12
CA VAL A 135 8.91 4.83 2.61
C VAL A 135 9.34 3.82 3.66
N LEU A 136 9.88 4.28 4.80
CA LEU A 136 10.44 3.41 5.83
C LEU A 136 9.43 2.42 6.42
N GLN A 137 8.13 2.73 6.35
CA GLN A 137 7.04 1.84 6.74
C GLN A 137 6.93 0.58 5.88
N HIS A 138 7.50 0.58 4.67
CA HIS A 138 7.46 -0.56 3.76
C HIS A 138 8.76 -1.38 3.78
N ILE A 139 9.70 -1.00 4.64
CA ILE A 139 11.02 -1.60 4.80
C ILE A 139 11.05 -2.31 6.16
N MET A 140 11.63 -3.52 6.22
CA MET A 140 11.72 -4.25 7.49
C MET A 140 12.48 -3.41 8.55
N PRO A 141 12.08 -3.48 9.83
CA PRO A 141 12.63 -2.63 10.88
C PRO A 141 14.17 -2.61 10.95
N GLU A 142 14.82 -3.76 10.74
CA GLU A 142 16.28 -3.86 10.74
C GLU A 142 16.95 -2.98 9.67
N TYR A 143 16.41 -2.98 8.45
CA TYR A 143 16.89 -2.16 7.34
C TYR A 143 16.53 -0.69 7.55
N SER A 144 15.32 -0.39 8.02
CA SER A 144 14.92 0.98 8.37
C SER A 144 15.85 1.58 9.42
N MET A 145 16.21 0.83 10.46
CA MET A 145 17.19 1.27 11.45
C MET A 145 18.58 1.49 10.85
N ASN A 146 19.02 0.65 9.92
CA ASN A 146 20.29 0.86 9.21
C ASN A 146 20.26 2.14 8.35
N TYR A 147 19.17 2.41 7.64
CA TYR A 147 19.01 3.64 6.89
C TYR A 147 18.98 4.88 7.78
N LEU A 148 18.36 4.83 8.96
CA LEU A 148 18.39 5.95 9.91
C LEU A 148 19.83 6.28 10.35
N LYS A 149 20.68 5.27 10.59
CA LYS A 149 22.11 5.47 10.88
C LYS A 149 22.82 6.12 9.70
N GLU A 150 22.57 5.62 8.49
CA GLU A 150 23.16 6.16 7.26
C GLU A 150 22.71 7.60 6.99
N PHE A 151 21.45 7.95 7.24
CA PHE A 151 20.97 9.32 7.11
C PHE A 151 21.74 10.27 8.02
N VAL A 152 21.94 9.92 9.30
CA VAL A 152 22.72 10.77 10.22
C VAL A 152 24.20 10.82 9.81
N ARG A 153 24.77 9.72 9.31
CA ARG A 153 26.15 9.68 8.80
C ARG A 153 26.35 10.65 7.62
N ILE A 154 25.49 10.57 6.61
CA ILE A 154 25.60 11.37 5.38
C ILE A 154 25.01 12.78 5.53
N LEU A 155 24.33 13.09 6.62
CA LEU A 155 23.87 14.45 6.92
C LEU A 155 25.08 15.33 7.27
N ALA A 156 25.20 16.47 6.59
CA ALA A 156 26.23 17.47 6.86
C ALA A 156 26.05 18.12 8.25
N PRO A 157 27.11 18.70 8.85
CA PRO A 157 26.97 19.50 10.05
C PRO A 157 26.02 20.68 9.84
N ASN A 158 25.08 20.87 10.77
CA ASN A 158 23.94 21.79 10.67
C ASN A 158 22.97 21.45 9.52
N GLY A 159 23.10 20.26 8.92
CA GLY A 159 22.13 19.74 7.97
C GLY A 159 20.83 19.38 8.66
N LEU A 160 19.78 19.15 7.86
CA LEU A 160 18.47 18.80 8.36
C LEU A 160 17.92 17.54 7.69
N LEU A 161 17.63 16.53 8.51
CA LEU A 161 16.97 15.30 8.13
C LEU A 161 15.50 15.38 8.57
N VAL A 162 14.58 15.11 7.66
CA VAL A 162 13.15 14.97 7.96
C VAL A 162 12.66 13.63 7.45
N PHE A 163 12.14 12.78 8.35
CA PHE A 163 11.64 11.47 7.97
C PHE A 163 10.37 11.08 8.71
N GLN A 164 9.55 10.26 8.07
CA GLN A 164 8.36 9.67 8.67
C GLN A 164 8.55 8.17 8.87
N ILE A 165 8.11 7.67 10.03
CA ILE A 165 8.03 6.23 10.30
C ILE A 165 6.90 5.91 11.31
N PRO A 166 6.13 4.82 11.12
CA PRO A 166 5.17 4.34 12.11
C PRO A 166 5.88 3.89 13.39
N SER A 167 5.31 4.22 14.54
CA SER A 167 5.82 3.82 15.86
C SER A 167 5.17 2.53 16.35
N GLU A 168 3.85 2.47 16.25
CA GLU A 168 3.03 1.38 16.77
C GLU A 168 1.69 1.35 16.05
N LEU A 169 0.96 0.26 16.21
CA LEU A 169 -0.45 0.24 15.87
C LEU A 169 -1.16 1.22 16.79
N ALA A 170 -2.04 2.05 16.23
CA ALA A 170 -2.88 2.89 17.05
C ALA A 170 -3.61 2.01 18.07
N PRO A 171 -3.57 2.35 19.37
CA PRO A 171 -4.38 1.69 20.36
C PRO A 171 -5.77 1.61 19.79
N ILE A 172 -6.33 0.44 19.94
CA ILE A 172 -7.73 0.17 19.70
C ILE A 172 -8.52 0.86 20.83
N GLU A 173 -8.36 2.17 20.99
CA GLU A 173 -9.03 2.97 22.00
C GLU A 173 -10.37 3.41 21.40
N ASN A 174 -11.43 2.85 21.99
CA ASN A 174 -12.84 2.97 21.61
C ASN A 174 -13.21 2.25 20.31
N LEU A 175 -12.87 0.97 20.14
CA LEU A 175 -13.82 0.08 19.47
C LEU A 175 -14.98 -0.14 20.45
N GLU A 176 -16.06 0.62 20.32
CA GLU A 176 -17.32 0.11 20.83
C GLU A 176 -17.66 -1.10 19.97
N SER A 177 -17.23 -2.29 20.42
CA SER A 177 -17.82 -3.52 19.91
C SER A 177 -19.32 -3.39 20.15
N LEU A 178 -20.10 -3.67 19.11
CA LEU A 178 -21.50 -3.96 19.34
C LEU A 178 -21.60 -5.14 20.33
N GLU A 179 -22.73 -5.25 21.01
CA GLU A 179 -23.01 -6.45 21.80
C GLU A 179 -22.92 -7.69 20.91
N ASP A 180 -22.50 -8.83 21.45
CA ASP A 180 -22.29 -10.05 20.65
C ASP A 180 -23.54 -10.48 19.84
N ALA A 181 -24.74 -10.12 20.33
CA ALA A 181 -26.02 -10.36 19.65
C ALA A 181 -26.22 -9.52 18.37
N ALA A 182 -25.50 -8.41 18.20
CA ALA A 182 -25.55 -7.56 17.01
C ALA A 182 -24.89 -8.22 15.79
N TYR A 183 -24.00 -9.18 16.01
CA TYR A 183 -23.27 -9.89 14.97
C TYR A 183 -24.05 -11.10 14.47
N ARG A 184 -25.22 -10.86 13.86
CA ARG A 184 -26.07 -11.93 13.31
C ARG A 184 -26.42 -11.61 11.86
N ALA A 185 -25.78 -12.31 10.94
CA ALA A 185 -26.01 -12.18 9.51
C ALA A 185 -26.59 -13.46 8.91
N GLU A 186 -27.48 -13.31 7.94
CA GLU A 186 -27.75 -14.37 6.96
C GLU A 186 -27.10 -13.96 5.64
N ILE A 187 -26.21 -14.80 5.11
CA ILE A 187 -25.45 -14.52 3.90
C ILE A 187 -25.86 -15.52 2.83
N THR A 188 -26.28 -15.03 1.67
CA THR A 188 -26.71 -15.85 0.54
C THR A 188 -26.03 -15.40 -0.74
N LEU A 189 -25.32 -16.33 -1.39
CA LEU A 189 -24.80 -16.12 -2.73
C LEU A 189 -25.96 -16.12 -3.74
N GLN A 190 -26.09 -15.07 -4.56
CA GLN A 190 -27.21 -14.96 -5.50
C GLN A 190 -27.02 -15.82 -6.76
N GLU A 191 -25.77 -16.11 -7.14
CA GLU A 191 -25.44 -16.88 -8.33
C GLU A 191 -24.39 -17.95 -8.01
N PRO A 192 -24.56 -19.21 -8.47
CA PRO A 192 -23.64 -20.29 -8.12
C PRO A 192 -22.23 -20.04 -8.68
N LEU A 193 -21.23 -20.10 -7.80
CA LEU A 193 -19.82 -20.01 -8.16
C LEU A 193 -19.19 -21.40 -8.16
N ASN A 194 -19.35 -22.15 -9.25
CA ASN A 194 -18.91 -23.55 -9.30
C ASN A 194 -17.47 -23.70 -9.79
N ILE A 195 -17.11 -22.95 -10.84
CA ILE A 195 -15.81 -23.05 -11.51
C ILE A 195 -15.27 -21.65 -11.77
N VAL A 196 -14.01 -21.41 -11.42
CA VAL A 196 -13.32 -20.14 -11.66
C VAL A 196 -11.93 -20.36 -12.23
N LYS A 197 -11.42 -19.36 -12.96
CA LYS A 197 -10.07 -19.41 -13.52
C LYS A 197 -9.03 -19.14 -12.41
N PRO A 198 -7.89 -19.85 -12.38
CA PRO A 198 -6.81 -19.57 -11.43
C PRO A 198 -6.25 -18.15 -11.56
N GLY A 199 -5.95 -17.52 -10.41
CA GLY A 199 -5.28 -16.22 -10.32
C GLY A 199 -6.02 -15.06 -11.00
N SER A 200 -7.34 -15.14 -11.10
CA SER A 200 -8.19 -14.12 -11.72
C SER A 200 -9.01 -13.39 -10.68
N THR A 201 -9.49 -12.19 -11.02
CA THR A 201 -10.48 -11.47 -10.21
C THR A 201 -11.86 -11.68 -10.82
N THR A 202 -12.83 -12.05 -9.99
CA THR A 202 -14.22 -12.12 -10.39
C THR A 202 -15.08 -11.41 -9.35
N THR A 203 -16.24 -10.91 -9.75
CA THR A 203 -17.18 -10.23 -8.85
C THR A 203 -18.36 -11.13 -8.60
N ILE A 204 -18.66 -11.38 -7.34
CA ILE A 204 -19.82 -12.16 -6.92
C ILE A 204 -20.87 -11.27 -6.29
N LYS A 205 -22.14 -11.61 -6.54
CA LYS A 205 -23.29 -10.92 -5.96
C LYS A 205 -23.73 -11.65 -4.69
N VAL A 206 -23.62 -10.97 -3.56
CA VAL A 206 -23.90 -11.54 -2.25
C VAL A 206 -25.01 -10.74 -1.59
N LYS A 207 -26.06 -11.42 -1.16
CA LYS A 207 -27.13 -10.82 -0.37
C LYS A 207 -26.87 -11.08 1.09
N VAL A 208 -26.98 -10.03 1.90
CA VAL A 208 -26.81 -10.11 3.35
C VAL A 208 -28.05 -9.56 4.04
N LYS A 209 -28.55 -10.29 5.03
CA LYS A 209 -29.63 -9.87 5.92
C LYS A 209 -29.09 -9.61 7.32
N ASN A 210 -29.52 -8.52 7.93
CA ASN A 210 -29.29 -8.29 9.35
C ASN A 210 -30.31 -9.06 10.19
N LEU A 211 -29.88 -10.12 10.88
CA LEU A 211 -30.73 -10.91 11.78
C LEU A 211 -30.69 -10.40 13.23
N SER A 212 -29.91 -9.37 13.53
CA SER A 212 -29.84 -8.78 14.86
C SER A 212 -30.95 -7.76 15.09
N ASN A 213 -31.06 -7.30 16.33
CA ASN A 213 -31.94 -6.18 16.73
C ASN A 213 -31.21 -4.81 16.70
N VAL A 214 -29.97 -4.76 16.19
CA VAL A 214 -29.15 -3.55 16.13
C VAL A 214 -29.01 -3.10 14.68
N THR A 215 -29.20 -1.81 14.42
CA THR A 215 -28.91 -1.22 13.10
C THR A 215 -27.42 -1.23 12.83
N TRP A 216 -27.01 -1.80 11.70
CA TRP A 216 -25.63 -1.71 11.23
C TRP A 216 -25.45 -0.40 10.48
N LYS A 217 -24.63 0.52 11.02
CA LYS A 217 -24.38 1.82 10.38
C LYS A 217 -23.53 1.64 9.11
N SER A 218 -23.82 2.43 8.08
CA SER A 218 -23.01 2.46 6.85
C SER A 218 -21.65 3.10 7.08
N SER A 219 -20.77 2.89 6.11
CA SER A 219 -19.49 3.59 6.03
C SER A 219 -19.58 5.10 5.92
N GLY A 220 -20.72 5.63 5.43
CA GLY A 220 -20.93 7.07 5.24
C GLY A 220 -21.61 7.78 6.41
N GLU A 221 -22.35 7.06 7.26
CA GLU A 221 -23.09 7.61 8.40
C GLU A 221 -22.40 7.37 9.75
N SER A 222 -21.47 6.43 9.80
CA SER A 222 -20.65 6.22 10.99
C SER A 222 -19.56 7.30 11.07
N ASN A 223 -19.70 8.18 12.07
CA ASN A 223 -18.62 9.06 12.56
C ASN A 223 -17.54 8.26 13.33
N GLU A 224 -17.72 6.94 13.46
CA GLU A 224 -16.89 6.06 14.25
C GLU A 224 -15.91 5.33 13.34
N LYS A 225 -14.73 5.02 13.89
CA LYS A 225 -13.56 4.53 13.16
C LYS A 225 -13.72 3.12 12.57
N HIS A 226 -14.93 2.54 12.62
CA HIS A 226 -15.23 1.11 12.49
C HIS A 226 -16.49 0.91 11.64
N TYR A 227 -16.38 0.15 10.57
CA TYR A 227 -17.47 -0.05 9.60
C TYR A 227 -17.69 -1.55 9.39
N ILE A 228 -18.93 -1.91 9.09
CA ILE A 228 -19.31 -3.29 8.76
C ILE A 228 -19.07 -3.49 7.27
N ASN A 229 -18.26 -4.50 6.95
CA ASN A 229 -17.94 -4.89 5.58
C ASN A 229 -18.32 -6.35 5.36
N LEU A 230 -18.49 -6.73 4.10
CA LEU A 230 -18.47 -8.12 3.67
C LEU A 230 -17.03 -8.49 3.27
N GLY A 231 -16.55 -9.63 3.75
CA GLY A 231 -15.25 -10.17 3.38
C GLY A 231 -15.30 -11.65 3.06
N ASN A 232 -14.15 -12.18 2.63
CA ASN A 232 -14.01 -13.60 2.34
C ASN A 232 -12.65 -14.17 2.77
N HIS A 233 -12.60 -15.49 2.87
CA HIS A 233 -11.40 -16.30 2.95
C HIS A 233 -11.47 -17.45 1.96
N TRP A 234 -10.33 -17.79 1.36
CA TRP A 234 -10.19 -19.04 0.61
C TRP A 234 -9.58 -20.11 1.51
N LEU A 235 -10.25 -21.25 1.63
CA LEU A 235 -9.78 -22.40 2.39
C LEU A 235 -9.42 -23.54 1.43
N ASN A 236 -8.38 -24.31 1.77
CA ASN A 236 -8.11 -25.59 1.12
C ASN A 236 -9.05 -26.70 1.66
N GLU A 237 -8.90 -27.92 1.15
CA GLU A 237 -9.71 -29.08 1.57
C GLU A 237 -9.53 -29.44 3.07
N SER A 238 -8.38 -29.12 3.68
CA SER A 238 -8.14 -29.27 5.12
C SER A 238 -8.76 -28.14 5.96
N GLY A 239 -9.32 -27.10 5.33
CA GLY A 239 -9.93 -25.96 6.00
C GLY A 239 -8.94 -24.86 6.42
N GLU A 240 -7.70 -24.92 5.96
CA GLU A 240 -6.67 -23.91 6.20
C GLU A 240 -6.80 -22.76 5.20
N ILE A 241 -6.60 -21.54 5.67
CA ILE A 241 -6.66 -20.33 4.83
C ILE A 241 -5.46 -20.32 3.87
N VAL A 242 -5.73 -20.28 2.57
CA VAL A 242 -4.71 -20.29 1.49
C VAL A 242 -4.60 -18.96 0.73
N VAL A 243 -5.64 -18.13 0.80
CA VAL A 243 -5.59 -16.72 0.40
C VAL A 243 -6.25 -15.93 1.50
N ASN A 244 -5.51 -14.99 2.08
CA ASN A 244 -6.00 -14.12 3.14
C ASN A 244 -6.28 -12.72 2.59
N ASP A 245 -7.40 -12.13 3.02
CA ASP A 245 -7.78 -10.73 2.78
C ASP A 245 -7.74 -10.24 1.32
N ASP A 246 -8.40 -10.95 0.41
CA ASP A 246 -8.53 -10.54 -1.00
C ASP A 246 -9.77 -9.69 -1.29
N GLY A 247 -10.95 -10.05 -0.77
CA GLY A 247 -12.19 -9.30 -0.92
C GLY A 247 -12.62 -8.56 0.34
N ARG A 248 -12.90 -7.27 0.18
CA ARG A 248 -13.51 -6.39 1.20
C ARG A 248 -14.43 -5.38 0.53
N GLU A 249 -15.72 -5.48 0.82
CA GLU A 249 -16.74 -4.56 0.29
C GLU A 249 -17.50 -3.87 1.44
N PRO A 250 -17.54 -2.53 1.48
CA PRO A 250 -18.16 -1.80 2.59
C PRO A 250 -19.69 -1.77 2.53
N LEU A 251 -20.33 -1.74 3.70
CA LEU A 251 -21.77 -1.47 3.80
C LEU A 251 -22.03 0.01 3.50
N LEU A 252 -22.54 0.31 2.29
CA LEU A 252 -22.75 1.68 1.83
C LEU A 252 -24.02 2.34 2.39
N LYS A 253 -25.00 1.55 2.85
CA LYS A 253 -26.27 2.03 3.41
C LYS A 253 -26.56 1.32 4.72
N SER A 254 -26.96 2.07 5.74
CA SER A 254 -27.25 1.52 7.06
C SER A 254 -28.34 0.45 6.95
N LEU A 255 -28.13 -0.69 7.60
CA LEU A 255 -28.98 -1.87 7.48
C LEU A 255 -29.73 -2.09 8.79
N GLN A 256 -31.04 -1.86 8.76
CA GLN A 256 -31.90 -2.05 9.92
C GLN A 256 -32.09 -3.55 10.25
N PRO A 257 -32.55 -3.89 11.47
CA PRO A 257 -33.01 -5.24 11.78
C PRO A 257 -33.94 -5.80 10.70
N LEU A 258 -33.66 -7.03 10.25
CA LEU A 258 -34.37 -7.78 9.21
C LEU A 258 -34.28 -7.21 7.79
N GLU A 259 -33.59 -6.11 7.56
CA GLU A 259 -33.34 -5.60 6.20
C GLU A 259 -32.25 -6.40 5.49
N GLU A 260 -32.29 -6.33 4.15
CA GLU A 260 -31.37 -7.00 3.24
C GLU A 260 -30.69 -6.00 2.31
N VAL A 261 -29.43 -6.27 1.97
CA VAL A 261 -28.66 -5.49 1.01
C VAL A 261 -27.83 -6.42 0.11
N GLU A 262 -27.54 -5.95 -1.10
CA GLU A 262 -26.69 -6.66 -2.06
C GLU A 262 -25.30 -6.03 -2.11
N PHE A 263 -24.29 -6.87 -1.99
CA PHE A 263 -22.87 -6.54 -2.16
C PHE A 263 -22.36 -7.07 -3.50
N MET A 264 -21.48 -6.30 -4.13
CA MET A 264 -20.73 -6.70 -5.34
C MET A 264 -19.28 -6.97 -4.94
N LEU A 265 -19.02 -8.13 -4.33
CA LEU A 265 -17.72 -8.46 -3.77
C LEU A 265 -16.76 -8.94 -4.86
N ALA A 266 -15.68 -8.18 -5.10
CA ALA A 266 -14.57 -8.63 -5.92
C ALA A 266 -13.70 -9.62 -5.12
N ILE A 267 -13.52 -10.83 -5.65
CA ILE A 267 -12.69 -11.89 -5.06
C ILE A 267 -11.53 -12.24 -6.00
N SER A 268 -10.37 -12.55 -5.43
CA SER A 268 -9.18 -12.97 -6.17
C SER A 268 -8.95 -14.47 -5.98
N THR A 269 -9.09 -15.23 -7.05
CA THR A 269 -9.09 -16.69 -6.96
C THR A 269 -7.68 -17.24 -6.69
N PRO A 270 -7.58 -18.42 -6.04
CA PRO A 270 -6.31 -19.12 -5.86
C PRO A 270 -5.55 -19.29 -7.18
N LYS A 271 -4.22 -19.20 -7.12
CA LYS A 271 -3.36 -19.30 -8.31
C LYS A 271 -3.18 -20.74 -8.80
N GLU A 272 -3.33 -21.69 -7.90
CA GLU A 272 -3.19 -23.11 -8.20
C GLU A 272 -4.55 -23.71 -8.52
N ALA A 273 -4.57 -24.61 -9.51
CA ALA A 273 -5.77 -25.36 -9.82
C ALA A 273 -6.05 -26.38 -8.70
N GLY A 274 -7.30 -26.55 -8.33
CA GLY A 274 -7.68 -27.41 -7.22
C GLY A 274 -9.12 -27.18 -6.76
N ASN A 275 -9.54 -27.91 -5.74
CA ASN A 275 -10.79 -27.65 -5.06
C ASN A 275 -10.53 -26.77 -3.84
N TYR A 276 -11.37 -25.76 -3.69
CA TYR A 276 -11.28 -24.81 -2.60
C TYR A 276 -12.66 -24.54 -2.02
N ILE A 277 -12.69 -23.94 -0.83
CA ILE A 277 -13.90 -23.43 -0.21
C ILE A 277 -13.76 -21.92 -0.12
N LEU A 278 -14.71 -21.20 -0.73
CA LEU A 278 -14.88 -19.78 -0.50
C LEU A 278 -15.78 -19.60 0.73
N GLU A 279 -15.20 -19.14 1.83
CA GLU A 279 -15.95 -18.74 3.03
C GLU A 279 -16.26 -17.25 2.97
N LEU A 280 -17.54 -16.88 3.04
CA LEU A 280 -17.99 -15.49 3.15
C LEU A 280 -18.48 -15.20 4.56
N ASP A 281 -18.07 -14.06 5.10
CA ASP A 281 -18.48 -13.59 6.43
C ASP A 281 -18.55 -12.07 6.47
N MET A 282 -19.37 -11.55 7.39
CA MET A 282 -19.37 -10.14 7.72
C MET A 282 -18.22 -9.84 8.68
N VAL A 283 -17.61 -8.67 8.55
CA VAL A 283 -16.53 -8.21 9.41
C VAL A 283 -16.87 -6.83 9.95
N HIS A 284 -16.70 -6.66 11.26
CA HIS A 284 -16.65 -5.34 11.86
C HIS A 284 -15.18 -4.92 11.91
N GLU A 285 -14.80 -4.01 11.02
CA GLU A 285 -13.41 -3.66 10.77
C GLU A 285 -12.68 -3.26 12.05
N GLY A 286 -11.54 -3.91 12.29
CA GLY A 286 -10.74 -3.74 13.51
C GLY A 286 -11.29 -4.44 14.76
N VAL A 287 -12.54 -4.93 14.76
CA VAL A 287 -13.17 -5.58 15.92
C VAL A 287 -13.13 -7.11 15.83
N ALA A 288 -13.88 -7.69 14.89
CA ALA A 288 -14.09 -9.13 14.83
C ALA A 288 -14.75 -9.52 13.50
N TRP A 289 -14.52 -10.77 13.09
CA TRP A 289 -15.42 -11.43 12.18
C TRP A 289 -16.72 -11.78 12.90
N PHE A 290 -17.84 -11.75 12.19
CA PHE A 290 -19.13 -12.06 12.78
C PHE A 290 -19.19 -13.53 13.23
N LYS A 291 -18.47 -14.44 12.57
CA LYS A 291 -18.33 -15.84 13.03
C LYS A 291 -17.70 -15.97 14.42
N ASP A 292 -16.74 -15.11 14.75
CA ASP A 292 -16.08 -15.10 16.07
C ASP A 292 -17.07 -14.72 17.18
N LYS A 293 -18.18 -14.09 16.80
CA LYS A 293 -19.29 -13.67 17.66
C LYS A 293 -20.53 -14.56 17.53
N GLY A 294 -20.41 -15.69 16.83
CA GLY A 294 -21.45 -16.72 16.72
C GLY A 294 -22.40 -16.57 15.53
N SER A 295 -22.13 -15.67 14.58
CA SER A 295 -22.82 -15.67 13.29
C SER A 295 -22.44 -16.88 12.44
N LYS A 296 -23.31 -17.28 11.51
CA LYS A 296 -22.99 -18.33 10.55
C LYS A 296 -22.35 -17.72 9.31
N THR A 297 -21.28 -18.35 8.84
CA THR A 297 -20.70 -18.08 7.52
C THR A 297 -21.37 -18.93 6.45
N ILE A 298 -21.19 -18.57 5.18
CA ILE A 298 -21.49 -19.48 4.06
C ILE A 298 -20.19 -20.02 3.48
N LYS A 299 -20.13 -21.34 3.27
CA LYS A 299 -18.99 -22.04 2.68
C LYS A 299 -19.39 -22.60 1.33
N ILE A 300 -18.78 -22.09 0.27
CA ILE A 300 -19.10 -22.44 -1.12
C ILE A 300 -17.94 -23.27 -1.67
N PRO A 301 -18.17 -24.54 -2.04
CA PRO A 301 -17.17 -25.32 -2.77
C PRO A 301 -16.98 -24.72 -4.17
N VAL A 302 -15.73 -24.40 -4.52
CA VAL A 302 -15.37 -23.83 -5.82
C VAL A 302 -14.22 -24.63 -6.41
N LYS A 303 -14.36 -25.01 -7.67
CA LYS A 303 -13.28 -25.61 -8.43
C LYS A 303 -12.48 -24.53 -9.17
N VAL A 304 -11.19 -24.45 -8.92
CA VAL A 304 -10.28 -23.56 -9.63
C VAL A 304 -9.63 -24.36 -10.75
N GLU A 305 -9.99 -24.06 -12.00
CA GLU A 305 -9.44 -24.75 -13.17
C GLU A 305 -9.46 -23.86 -14.42
N GLU A 306 -8.59 -24.18 -15.38
CA GLU A 306 -8.63 -23.54 -16.70
C GLU A 306 -9.92 -23.94 -17.43
N VAL A 307 -10.80 -22.96 -17.66
CA VAL A 307 -12.06 -23.21 -18.38
C VAL A 307 -11.77 -23.29 -19.88
N ASN A 308 -11.65 -24.51 -20.41
CA ASN A 308 -11.67 -24.76 -21.85
C ASN A 308 -13.12 -24.65 -22.38
N GLN A 309 -13.61 -23.44 -22.66
CA GLN A 309 -14.91 -23.30 -23.33
C GLN A 309 -14.80 -23.73 -24.80
N GLY A 310 -15.66 -24.69 -25.19
CA GLY A 310 -15.73 -25.25 -26.52
C GLY A 310 -16.18 -24.24 -27.58
N LYS A 311 -15.50 -24.30 -28.74
CA LYS A 311 -15.91 -23.87 -30.09
C LYS A 311 -16.79 -22.62 -30.19
N ASP A 312 -16.15 -21.45 -30.13
CA ASP A 312 -16.73 -20.22 -30.67
C ASP A 312 -16.08 -19.85 -32.01
N ILE A 313 -16.91 -19.58 -33.01
CA ILE A 313 -16.59 -19.39 -34.43
C ILE A 313 -15.65 -18.17 -34.63
N GLY A 314 -15.57 -17.28 -33.63
CA GLY A 314 -14.61 -16.17 -33.57
C GLY A 314 -13.15 -16.61 -33.61
N ASN A 315 -12.79 -17.77 -33.07
CA ASN A 315 -11.40 -18.26 -33.09
C ASN A 315 -10.94 -18.76 -34.48
N ILE A 316 -11.86 -19.13 -35.38
CA ILE A 316 -11.51 -19.48 -36.76
C ILE A 316 -11.13 -18.23 -37.54
N ILE A 317 -11.88 -17.14 -37.35
CA ILE A 317 -11.60 -15.83 -37.94
C ILE A 317 -10.31 -15.25 -37.35
N LEU A 318 -10.09 -15.39 -36.05
CA LEU A 318 -8.86 -14.93 -35.38
C LEU A 318 -7.63 -15.76 -35.78
N ASN A 319 -7.77 -17.07 -36.02
CA ASN A 319 -6.69 -17.93 -36.53
C ASN A 319 -6.38 -17.68 -38.01
N PHE A 320 -7.35 -17.22 -38.80
CA PHE A 320 -7.11 -16.72 -40.16
C PHE A 320 -6.24 -15.45 -40.13
N TYR A 321 -6.49 -14.53 -39.20
CA TYR A 321 -5.67 -13.32 -39.01
C TYR A 321 -4.30 -13.61 -38.39
N ARG A 322 -4.19 -14.53 -37.41
CA ARG A 322 -2.90 -14.91 -36.79
C ARG A 322 -1.95 -15.65 -37.72
N LYS A 323 -2.44 -16.26 -38.80
CA LYS A 323 -1.60 -16.87 -39.84
C LYS A 323 -0.92 -15.84 -40.76
N LEU A 324 -1.39 -14.59 -40.78
CA LEU A 324 -0.83 -13.53 -41.62
C LEU A 324 0.27 -12.72 -40.94
N THR A 325 0.45 -12.86 -39.63
CA THR A 325 1.42 -12.06 -38.88
C THR A 325 2.10 -12.88 -37.78
N ASN A 326 3.16 -13.59 -38.13
CA ASN A 326 4.16 -14.04 -37.17
C ASN A 326 5.53 -13.89 -37.85
N PRO A 327 6.59 -13.45 -37.14
CA PRO A 327 7.26 -14.44 -36.29
C PRO A 327 7.95 -13.86 -35.02
N LYS A 328 7.70 -14.47 -33.86
CA LYS A 328 8.66 -15.29 -33.08
C LYS A 328 8.25 -15.39 -31.60
N GLN A 329 8.41 -16.62 -31.11
CA GLN A 329 8.15 -17.09 -29.75
C GLN A 329 9.16 -16.57 -28.74
N GLU A 330 8.70 -16.39 -27.50
CA GLU A 330 9.29 -17.09 -26.34
C GLU A 330 8.21 -17.26 -25.27
N ARG A 331 7.93 -18.50 -24.89
CA ARG A 331 7.04 -18.88 -23.79
C ARG A 331 7.90 -19.03 -22.54
N ALA A 332 7.66 -18.20 -21.53
CA ALA A 332 8.04 -18.46 -20.15
C ALA A 332 6.77 -18.60 -19.30
N ASN A 333 6.74 -19.60 -18.42
CA ASN A 333 5.67 -19.86 -17.47
C ASN A 333 5.43 -18.65 -16.55
N ASN A 334 4.39 -17.86 -16.82
CA ASN A 334 4.00 -16.75 -15.95
C ASN A 334 3.00 -17.22 -14.88
N GLN A 335 3.50 -17.62 -13.70
CA GLN A 335 2.75 -17.33 -12.48
C GLN A 335 2.65 -15.80 -12.38
N HIS A 336 1.45 -15.22 -12.44
CA HIS A 336 1.29 -13.77 -12.27
C HIS A 336 1.77 -13.37 -10.87
N PHE A 337 2.92 -12.67 -10.81
CA PHE A 337 3.46 -12.09 -9.60
C PHE A 337 2.58 -10.90 -9.20
N VAL A 338 2.04 -10.94 -7.98
CA VAL A 338 1.18 -9.88 -7.43
C VAL A 338 2.01 -9.17 -6.36
N PRO A 339 2.37 -7.89 -6.56
CA PRO A 339 3.18 -7.18 -5.58
C PRO A 339 2.38 -6.93 -4.29
N ARG A 340 3.10 -6.96 -3.18
CA ARG A 340 2.61 -6.69 -1.82
C ARG A 340 3.30 -5.47 -1.23
N MET A 341 2.55 -4.68 -0.49
CA MET A 341 3.00 -3.48 0.21
C MET A 341 2.87 -3.74 1.72
N GLU A 342 3.90 -4.36 2.31
CA GLU A 342 3.92 -4.64 3.76
C GLU A 342 4.06 -3.34 4.56
N MET A 343 3.55 -3.34 5.79
CA MET A 343 3.67 -2.23 6.73
C MET A 343 4.42 -2.69 7.98
N HIS A 344 5.38 -1.89 8.41
CA HIS A 344 6.27 -2.12 9.55
C HIS A 344 6.32 -0.88 10.42
N CYS A 345 6.65 -1.05 11.69
CA CYS A 345 6.85 0.04 12.63
C CYS A 345 8.19 -0.10 13.37
N VAL A 346 8.69 1.01 13.88
CA VAL A 346 9.84 1.08 14.79
C VAL A 346 9.43 1.96 15.97
N PRO A 347 9.41 1.44 17.21
CA PRO A 347 8.98 2.21 18.37
C PRO A 347 9.71 3.55 18.49
N LYS A 348 8.97 4.60 18.81
CA LYS A 348 9.49 5.97 18.92
C LYS A 348 10.75 6.06 19.79
N GLU A 349 10.77 5.39 20.94
CA GLU A 349 11.89 5.40 21.88
C GLU A 349 13.16 4.81 21.25
N VAL A 350 13.01 3.77 20.42
CA VAL A 350 14.11 3.15 19.66
C VAL A 350 14.65 4.12 18.61
N VAL A 351 13.77 4.84 17.90
CA VAL A 351 14.17 5.87 16.93
C VAL A 351 14.96 6.98 17.64
N LEU A 352 14.46 7.50 18.76
CA LEU A 352 15.11 8.57 19.52
C LEU A 352 16.50 8.17 20.02
N GLN A 353 16.61 6.97 20.59
CA GLN A 353 17.89 6.44 21.07
C GLN A 353 18.88 6.30 19.92
N LEU A 354 18.46 5.71 18.79
CA LEU A 354 19.33 5.50 17.63
C LEU A 354 19.82 6.81 17.02
N ILE A 355 18.96 7.82 16.89
CA ILE A 355 19.36 9.14 16.39
C ILE A 355 20.41 9.76 17.32
N ASN A 356 20.19 9.72 18.63
CA ASN A 356 21.14 10.24 19.62
C ASN A 356 22.49 9.51 19.56
N ASP A 357 22.48 8.17 19.47
CA ASP A 357 23.69 7.34 19.41
C ASP A 357 24.53 7.59 18.15
N CYS A 358 23.89 8.02 17.06
CA CYS A 358 24.55 8.41 15.82
C CYS A 358 25.04 9.86 15.82
N GLY A 359 24.84 10.61 16.91
CA GLY A 359 25.20 12.02 17.02
C GLY A 359 24.20 12.99 16.38
N GLY A 360 22.99 12.54 16.07
CA GLY A 360 21.89 13.39 15.64
C GLY A 360 21.14 14.00 16.83
N LYS A 361 20.53 15.16 16.62
CA LYS A 361 19.70 15.87 17.58
C LYS A 361 18.31 16.09 17.01
N VAL A 362 17.30 15.54 17.68
CA VAL A 362 15.90 15.78 17.34
C VAL A 362 15.54 17.24 17.65
N VAL A 363 15.02 17.94 16.65
CA VAL A 363 14.56 19.33 16.74
C VAL A 363 13.08 19.37 17.12
N ASP A 364 12.26 18.56 16.45
CA ASP A 364 10.82 18.48 16.69
C ASP A 364 10.28 17.13 16.21
N ILE A 365 9.12 16.74 16.72
CA ILE A 365 8.40 15.52 16.34
C ILE A 365 6.92 15.86 16.21
N GLN A 366 6.36 15.65 15.03
CA GLN A 366 4.92 15.81 14.78
C GLN A 366 4.25 14.48 14.60
N GLN A 367 2.99 14.37 15.03
CA GLN A 367 2.15 13.25 14.64
C GLN A 367 1.88 13.32 13.13
N ASP A 368 2.07 12.19 12.45
CA ASP A 368 1.81 12.02 11.03
C ASP A 368 0.69 10.99 10.82
N PHE A 369 -0.15 11.22 9.80
CA PHE A 369 -1.33 10.41 9.50
C PHE A 369 -1.22 9.67 8.16
N SER A 370 -0.06 9.73 7.49
CA SER A 370 0.13 9.18 6.15
C SER A 370 0.21 7.65 6.11
N SER A 371 0.48 7.01 7.25
CA SER A 371 0.45 5.55 7.41
C SER A 371 -0.96 4.96 7.52
N GLY A 372 -1.99 5.81 7.50
CA GLY A 372 -3.38 5.41 7.65
C GLY A 372 -3.83 5.35 9.11
N LYS A 373 -5.15 5.28 9.31
CA LYS A 373 -5.82 5.42 10.62
C LYS A 373 -5.44 4.37 11.67
N TRP A 374 -4.84 3.26 11.25
CA TRP A 374 -4.49 2.12 12.11
C TRP A 374 -3.10 2.25 12.75
N TRP A 375 -2.34 3.28 12.39
CA TRP A 375 -0.97 3.45 12.82
C TRP A 375 -0.81 4.76 13.56
N ILE A 376 -0.11 4.73 14.68
CA ILE A 376 0.53 5.94 15.22
C ILE A 376 1.83 6.10 14.46
N SER A 377 1.95 7.21 13.74
CA SER A 377 3.11 7.58 12.95
C SER A 377 3.60 8.96 13.34
N TYR A 378 4.90 9.18 13.16
CA TYR A 378 5.53 10.45 13.47
C TYR A 378 6.41 10.92 12.32
N LEU A 379 6.41 12.23 12.11
CA LEU A 379 7.38 12.95 11.30
C LEU A 379 8.43 13.55 12.24
N TYR A 380 9.69 13.16 12.06
CA TYR A 380 10.82 13.62 12.85
C TYR A 380 11.58 14.67 12.06
N ALA A 381 11.95 15.77 12.73
CA ALA A 381 12.95 16.71 12.24
C ALA A 381 14.22 16.57 13.09
N VAL A 382 15.35 16.26 12.45
CA VAL A 382 16.63 15.95 13.08
C VAL A 382 17.73 16.81 12.45
N THR A 383 18.65 17.33 13.27
CA THR A 383 19.86 18.02 12.82
C THR A 383 21.10 17.31 13.35
N LYS A 384 22.28 17.70 12.86
CA LYS A 384 23.57 17.12 13.25
C LYS A 384 24.54 18.22 13.66
#